data_AF-A0A1G0MX89-F1
#
_entry.id   AF-A0A1G0MX89-F1
#
_cell.length_a   1.000
_cell.length_b   1.000
_cell.length_c   1.000
_cell.angle_alpha   90.00
_cell.angle_beta   90.00
_cell.angle_gamma   90.00
#
_symmetry.space_group_name_H-M   'P 1'
#
loop_
_entity.id
_entity.type
_entity.pdbx_description
1 polymer ?
#
loop_
_entity_poly.entity_id
_entity_poly.type
_entity_poly.pdbx_seq_one_letter_code
_entity_poly.pdbx_strand_id
1 'polypeptide(L)'
;MERIINLHIEKLPEGYYLATSDDIQGLVAQGRTVSETMEIARDVARRLIEAQKERKHATKLRPVAKRLSCRRSNLGYVLCWDCNS
;
A
#
# COMPACT_ATOMS: atom_id res chain seq x y z
N MET A 1 -9.99 12.99 -13.81
CA MET A 1 -9.97 12.93 -12.32
C MET A 1 -8.76 13.69 -11.87
N GLU A 2 -8.98 14.83 -11.23
CA GLU A 2 -7.93 15.59 -10.57
C GLU A 2 -7.85 15.12 -9.12
N ARG A 3 -6.65 14.77 -8.66
CA ARG A 3 -6.39 14.40 -7.27
C ARG A 3 -5.27 15.29 -6.76
N ILE A 4 -5.53 15.94 -5.65
CA ILE A 4 -4.53 16.69 -4.90
C ILE A 4 -3.85 15.66 -4.01
N ILE A 5 -2.54 15.52 -4.15
CA ILE A 5 -1.70 14.66 -3.31
C ILE A 5 -0.65 15.52 -2.63
N ASN A 6 -0.44 15.29 -1.34
CA ASN A 6 0.61 15.92 -0.58
C ASN A 6 1.91 15.16 -0.85
N LEU A 7 2.90 15.89 -1.36
CA LEU A 7 4.23 15.35 -1.62
C LEU A 7 5.20 15.93 -0.60
N HIS A 8 5.82 15.06 0.18
CA HIS A 8 6.89 15.39 1.10
C HIS A 8 8.20 15.40 0.33
N ILE A 9 8.89 16.54 0.31
CA ILE A 9 10.19 16.69 -0.36
C ILE A 9 11.26 16.93 0.69
N GLU A 10 12.24 16.03 0.74
CA GLU A 10 13.40 16.12 1.62
C GLU A 10 14.67 16.25 0.79
N LYS A 11 15.60 17.09 1.25
CA LYS A 11 16.90 17.26 0.61
C LYS A 11 17.94 16.42 1.35
N LEU A 12 18.63 15.54 0.62
CA LEU A 12 19.73 14.76 1.16
C LEU A 12 21.03 15.57 1.20
N PRO A 13 21.94 15.26 2.14
CA PRO A 13 23.26 15.91 2.23
C PRO A 13 24.12 15.69 0.97
N GLU A 14 23.76 14.70 0.15
CA GLU A 14 24.41 14.33 -1.10
C GLU A 14 24.00 15.20 -2.31
N GLY A 15 23.08 16.16 -2.11
CA GLY A 15 22.62 17.07 -3.16
C GLY A 15 21.44 16.56 -3.99
N TYR A 16 20.84 15.43 -3.60
CA TYR A 16 19.63 14.88 -4.20
C TYR A 16 18.37 15.31 -3.43
N TYR A 17 17.23 15.24 -4.12
CA TYR A 17 15.90 15.43 -3.54
C TYR A 17 15.17 14.10 -3.52
N LEU A 18 14.58 13.78 -2.38
CA LEU A 18 13.70 12.64 -2.19
C LEU A 18 12.27 13.17 -2.07
N ALA A 19 11.37 12.63 -2.87
CA ALA A 19 9.95 12.87 -2.78
C ALA A 19 9.21 11.61 -2.36
N THR A 20 8.45 11.70 -1.27
CA THR A 20 7.57 10.65 -0.76
C THR A 20 6.15 11.19 -0.62
N SER A 21 5.15 10.32 -0.59
CA SER A 21 3.76 10.72 -0.35
C SER A 21 3.07 9.71 0.54
N ASP A 22 2.33 10.19 1.54
CA ASP A 22 1.51 9.35 2.41
C ASP A 22 0.17 8.99 1.76
N ASP A 23 -0.27 9.79 0.77
CA ASP A 23 -1.54 9.56 0.07
C ASP A 23 -1.48 8.37 -0.90
N ILE A 24 -0.29 8.09 -1.45
CA ILE A 24 -0.06 7.00 -2.40
C ILE A 24 1.03 6.07 -1.86
N GLN A 25 0.61 4.94 -1.30
CA GLN A 25 1.53 3.91 -0.84
C GLN A 25 2.44 3.42 -1.97
N GLY A 26 3.76 3.48 -1.74
CA GLY A 26 4.78 3.09 -2.71
C GLY A 26 5.21 4.19 -3.67
N LEU A 27 4.70 5.42 -3.53
CA LEU A 27 5.23 6.57 -4.25
C LEU A 27 6.51 7.07 -3.57
N VAL A 28 7.63 6.76 -4.20
CA VAL A 28 8.96 7.28 -3.87
C VAL A 28 9.63 7.72 -5.15
N ALA A 29 10.14 8.94 -5.19
CA ALA A 29 10.87 9.49 -6.33
C ALA A 29 12.15 10.18 -5.85
N GLN A 30 13.21 10.09 -6.62
CA GLN A 30 14.48 10.77 -6.34
C GLN A 30 14.94 11.51 -7.59
N GLY A 31 15.50 12.71 -7.42
CA GLY A 31 16.04 13.50 -8.51
C GLY A 31 17.19 14.41 -8.08
N ARG A 32 17.90 14.96 -9.06
CA ARG A 32 18.98 15.94 -8.85
C ARG A 32 18.42 17.34 -8.61
N THR A 33 17.22 17.60 -9.10
CA THR A 33 16.50 18.87 -8.92
C THR A 33 15.06 18.64 -8.47
N VAL A 34 14.45 19.66 -7.87
CA VAL A 34 13.04 19.60 -7.44
C VAL A 34 12.11 19.36 -8.63
N SER A 35 12.36 20.03 -9.77
CA SER A 35 11.55 19.87 -10.99
C SER A 35 11.60 18.45 -11.55
N GLU A 36 12.80 17.87 -11.65
CA GLU A 36 12.97 16.48 -12.11
C GLU A 36 12.27 15.50 -11.17
N THR A 37 12.40 15.70 -9.85
CA THR A 37 11.74 14.87 -8.84
C THR A 37 10.21 14.94 -8.97
N MET A 38 9.66 16.12 -9.24
CA MET A 38 8.23 16.32 -9.46
C MET A 38 7.71 15.65 -10.75
N GLU A 39 8.50 15.67 -11.82
CA GLU A 39 8.17 14.97 -13.06
C GLU A 39 8.13 13.45 -12.85
N ILE A 40 9.15 12.90 -12.18
CA ILE A 40 9.21 11.47 -11.84
C ILE A 40 8.05 11.08 -10.91
N ALA A 41 7.77 11.88 -9.88
CA ALA A 41 6.68 11.62 -8.94
C ALA A 41 5.31 11.56 -9.64
N ARG A 42 5.07 12.42 -10.65
CA ARG A 42 3.82 12.40 -11.44
C ARG A 42 3.68 11.14 -12.26
N ASP A 43 4.76 10.68 -12.90
CA ASP A 43 4.71 9.47 -13.72
C ASP A 43 4.51 8.21 -12.85
N VAL A 44 5.23 8.12 -11.73
CA VAL A 44 5.05 7.04 -10.75
C VAL A 44 3.64 7.05 -10.17
N ALA A 45 3.10 8.22 -9.79
CA ALA A 45 1.74 8.33 -9.29
C ALA A 45 0.70 7.80 -10.28
N ARG A 46 0.85 8.13 -11.57
CA ARG A 46 -0.04 7.65 -12.63
C ARG A 46 -0.01 6.12 -12.72
N ARG A 47 1.20 5.53 -12.80
CA ARG A 47 1.39 4.08 -12.90
C ARG A 47 0.82 3.34 -11.69
N LEU A 48 0.98 3.89 -10.49
CA LEU A 48 0.43 3.32 -9.25
C LEU A 48 -1.11 3.36 -9.23
N ILE A 49 -1.72 4.45 -9.69
CA ILE A 49 -3.17 4.57 -9.78
C ILE A 49 -3.75 3.59 -10.82
N GLU A 50 -3.09 3.43 -11.97
CA GLU A 50 -3.47 2.47 -13.00
C GLU A 50 -3.39 1.03 -12.47
N ALA A 51 -2.26 0.65 -11.87
CA ALA A 51 -2.09 -0.66 -11.26
C ALA A 51 -3.13 -0.94 -10.15
N GLN A 52 -3.49 0.07 -9.33
CA GLN A 52 -4.55 -0.07 -8.34
C GLN A 52 -5.93 -0.27 -8.97
N LYS A 53 -6.25 0.42 -10.07
CA LYS A 53 -7.52 0.23 -10.80
C LYS A 53 -7.61 -1.19 -11.36
N GLU A 54 -6.55 -1.68 -11.97
CA GLU A 54 -6.48 -3.06 -12.48
C GLU A 54 -6.68 -4.08 -11.35
N ARG A 55 -6.01 -3.89 -10.20
CA ARG A 55 -6.20 -4.77 -9.03
C ARG A 55 -7.61 -4.69 -8.46
N LYS A 56 -8.23 -3.51 -8.36
CA LYS A 56 -9.62 -3.38 -7.92
C LYS A 56 -10.61 -4.10 -8.83
N HIS A 57 -10.34 -4.14 -10.14
CA HIS A 57 -11.14 -4.92 -11.09
C HIS A 57 -10.89 -6.43 -10.96
N ALA A 58 -9.66 -6.86 -10.67
CA ALA A 58 -9.33 -8.27 -10.48
C ALA A 58 -9.77 -8.82 -9.10
N THR A 59 -9.99 -7.96 -8.10
CA THR A 59 -10.32 -8.38 -6.73
C THR A 59 -11.82 -8.50 -6.51
N LYS A 60 -12.45 -9.40 -7.27
CA LYS A 60 -13.64 -10.13 -6.79
C LYS A 60 -13.19 -11.51 -6.28
N LEU A 61 -12.07 -11.55 -5.57
CA LEU A 61 -11.61 -12.78 -4.94
C LEU A 61 -12.44 -12.96 -3.68
N ARG A 62 -13.30 -13.99 -3.70
CA ARG A 62 -14.00 -14.48 -2.51
C ARG A 62 -12.95 -14.62 -1.40
N PRO A 63 -13.23 -14.18 -0.16
CA PRO A 63 -12.30 -14.43 0.92
C PRO A 63 -12.06 -15.94 0.96
N VAL A 64 -10.82 -16.35 0.70
CA VAL A 64 -10.46 -17.76 0.85
C VAL A 64 -10.54 -18.00 2.35
N ALA A 65 -11.59 -18.71 2.77
CA ALA A 65 -11.70 -19.21 4.13
C ALA A 65 -10.55 -20.19 4.34
N LYS A 66 -9.39 -19.69 4.77
CA LYS A 66 -8.35 -20.54 5.36
C LYS A 66 -8.84 -20.93 6.73
N ARG A 67 -9.63 -22.00 6.74
CA ARG A 67 -9.75 -22.93 7.87
C ARG A 67 -8.33 -23.35 8.23
N LEU A 68 -7.71 -22.63 9.16
CA LEU A 68 -6.52 -23.10 9.86
C LEU A 68 -6.98 -24.21 10.80
N SER A 69 -7.02 -25.44 10.29
CA SER A 69 -7.15 -26.61 11.14
C SER A 69 -5.84 -26.78 11.91
N CYS A 70 -5.74 -26.17 13.09
CA CYS A 70 -4.81 -26.66 14.09
C CYS A 70 -5.54 -27.77 14.85
N ARG A 71 -5.33 -29.02 14.43
CA ARG A 71 -5.81 -30.18 15.17
C ARG A 71 -4.62 -30.82 15.88
N ARG A 72 -4.42 -30.45 17.14
CA ARG A 72 -3.95 -31.39 18.18
C ARG A 72 -4.26 -30.84 19.57
N SER A 73 -5.35 -31.36 20.12
CA SER A 73 -5.65 -31.35 21.55
C SER A 73 -4.53 -32.09 22.27
N ASN A 74 -4.00 -31.53 23.36
CA ASN A 74 -4.07 -32.15 24.70
C ASN A 74 -3.42 -31.25 25.79
N LEU A 75 -4.14 -30.24 26.28
CA LEU A 75 -4.31 -29.87 27.70
C LEU A 75 -5.02 -28.51 27.76
N GLY A 76 -6.10 -28.46 28.54
CA GLY A 76 -7.10 -27.41 28.49
C GLY A 76 -6.61 -26.03 28.95
N TYR A 77 -7.20 -25.00 28.34
CA TYR A 77 -8.12 -24.10 29.03
C TYR A 77 -9.27 -23.79 28.08
N VAL A 78 -10.49 -23.91 28.58
CA VAL A 78 -11.75 -23.65 27.88
C VAL A 78 -11.89 -22.15 27.65
N LEU A 79 -12.14 -21.74 26.41
CA LEU A 79 -12.97 -20.57 26.14
C LEU A 79 -13.95 -20.94 25.02
N CYS A 80 -15.17 -21.27 25.45
CA CYS A 80 -16.35 -21.31 24.59
C CYS A 80 -16.56 -19.94 23.97
N TRP A 81 -16.70 -19.89 22.65
CA TRP A 81 -17.56 -18.89 22.03
C TRP A 81 -18.53 -19.66 21.13
N ASP A 82 -19.71 -19.89 21.69
CA ASP A 82 -20.88 -20.39 20.99
C ASP A 82 -21.22 -19.51 19.79
N CYS A 83 -21.52 -20.20 18.70
CA CYS A 83 -22.03 -19.66 17.45
C CYS A 83 -23.55 -19.51 17.64
N ASN A 84 -24.09 -18.29 17.67
CA ASN A 84 -25.54 -18.10 17.68
C ASN A 84 -26.10 -18.11 16.25
N SER A 85 -27.20 -18.85 16.10
CA SER A 85 -27.89 -19.20 14.86
C SER A 85 -28.75 -18.07 14.28
#